data_AF-A0A800MFK8-F1
#
_entry.id   AF-A0A800MFK8-F1
#
_cell.length_a   1.000
_cell.length_b   1.000
_cell.length_c   1.000
_cell.angle_alpha   90.00
_cell.angle_beta   90.00
_cell.angle_gamma   90.00
#
_symmetry.space_group_name_H-M   'P 1'
#
loop_
_entity.id
_entity.type
_entity.pdbx_description
1 polymer ?
#
loop_
_entity_poly.entity_id
_entity_poly.type
_entity_poly.pdbx_seq_one_letter_code
_entity_poly.pdbx_strand_id
1 'polypeptide(L)'
;MIGRLLLASTLLTGCVTELESRPFHGDGALIQRAEVTQVWHAHCSGEWVAIARQYLLQTGNSHVVVQNRWGQDLGLVDSLGRAWLYRAHQEPAWVGSGTVLQGISWILDCGPIELVPGPD
;
A
#
# COMPACT_ATOMS: atom_id res chain seq x y z
N MET A 1 60.65 22.82 -20.65
CA MET A 1 59.42 23.61 -20.93
C MET A 1 58.69 22.85 -22.03
N ILE A 2 57.55 22.19 -21.84
CA ILE A 2 56.25 22.62 -21.31
C ILE A 2 55.51 21.34 -20.84
N GLY A 3 55.02 21.34 -19.60
CA GLY A 3 54.23 20.24 -19.04
C GLY A 3 52.80 20.28 -19.56
N ARG A 4 52.33 19.15 -20.10
CA ARG A 4 50.93 18.93 -20.47
C ARG A 4 50.13 18.53 -19.22
N LEU A 5 49.39 19.47 -18.65
CA LEU A 5 48.31 19.18 -17.71
C LEU A 5 47.10 18.63 -18.47
N LEU A 6 46.77 17.36 -18.23
CA LEU A 6 45.50 16.75 -18.62
C LEU A 6 44.45 17.13 -17.57
N LEU A 7 43.56 18.07 -17.90
CA LEU A 7 42.33 18.29 -17.13
C LEU A 7 41.40 17.09 -17.33
N ALA A 8 41.15 16.34 -16.26
CA ALA A 8 40.11 15.34 -16.21
C ALA A 8 38.77 16.02 -15.89
N SER A 9 37.92 16.20 -16.91
CA SER A 9 36.55 16.68 -16.74
C SER A 9 35.65 15.51 -16.32
N THR A 10 35.44 15.37 -15.01
CA THR A 10 34.41 14.50 -14.44
C THR A 10 33.03 15.05 -14.78
N LEU A 11 32.41 14.50 -15.82
CA LEU A 11 30.99 14.71 -16.14
C LEU A 11 30.16 13.92 -15.13
N LEU A 12 29.73 14.60 -14.07
CA LEU A 12 28.70 14.10 -13.15
C LEU A 12 27.36 14.09 -13.90
N THR A 13 26.98 12.94 -14.44
CA THR A 13 25.61 12.69 -14.93
C THR A 13 24.66 12.59 -13.74
N GLY A 14 24.11 13.73 -13.31
CA GLY A 14 22.99 13.76 -12.37
C GLY A 14 21.71 13.35 -13.09
N CYS A 15 21.09 12.25 -12.67
CA CYS A 15 19.75 11.90 -13.14
C CYS A 15 18.76 12.81 -12.40
N VAL A 16 18.19 13.78 -13.09
CA VAL A 16 17.10 14.60 -12.57
C VAL A 16 15.81 13.86 -12.89
N THR A 17 15.14 13.35 -11.85
CA THR A 17 13.78 12.82 -11.99
C THR A 17 12.80 13.93 -11.71
N GLU A 18 12.06 14.34 -12.74
CA GLU A 18 10.98 15.31 -12.62
C GLU A 18 9.67 14.55 -12.37
N LEU A 19 8.98 14.89 -11.26
CA LEU A 19 7.67 14.34 -10.93
C LEU A 19 6.60 15.35 -11.37
N GLU A 20 5.97 15.10 -12.51
CA GLU A 20 4.85 15.90 -12.98
C GLU A 20 3.54 15.32 -12.43
N SER A 21 2.83 16.08 -11.58
CA SER A 21 1.49 15.75 -11.10
C SER A 21 0.47 16.53 -11.93
N ARG A 22 -0.36 15.82 -12.71
CA ARG A 22 -1.47 16.42 -13.46
C ARG A 22 -2.80 16.03 -12.80
N PRO A 23 -3.73 16.98 -12.59
CA PRO A 23 -5.07 16.64 -12.14
C PRO A 23 -5.75 15.74 -13.19
N PHE A 24 -6.46 14.72 -12.72
CA PHE A 24 -7.25 13.84 -13.58
C PHE A 24 -8.40 14.63 -14.22
N HIS A 25 -8.30 14.91 -15.53
CA HIS A 25 -9.34 15.61 -16.31
C HIS A 25 -10.26 14.65 -17.10
N GLY A 26 -10.13 13.34 -16.85
CA GLY A 26 -11.06 12.26 -17.20
C GLY A 26 -11.74 12.30 -18.57
N ASP A 27 -11.27 11.45 -19.49
CA ASP A 27 -12.20 10.61 -20.23
C ASP A 27 -12.36 9.30 -19.44
N GLY A 28 -13.39 9.27 -18.58
CA GLY A 28 -13.82 8.09 -17.83
C GLY A 28 -13.01 7.84 -16.55
N ALA A 29 -13.64 8.03 -15.39
CA ALA A 29 -13.13 7.40 -14.18
C ALA A 29 -13.06 5.88 -14.43
N LEU A 30 -11.87 5.29 -14.31
CA LEU A 30 -11.69 3.84 -14.31
C LEU A 30 -12.25 3.29 -12.98
N ILE A 31 -13.56 3.40 -12.80
CA ILE A 31 -14.27 2.78 -11.68
C ILE A 31 -14.28 1.29 -11.98
N GLN A 32 -13.34 0.58 -11.38
CA GLN A 32 -13.35 -0.87 -11.40
C GLN A 32 -14.28 -1.38 -10.31
N ARG A 33 -15.25 -2.22 -10.68
CA ARG A 33 -16.06 -2.93 -9.68
C ARG A 33 -15.16 -3.94 -8.97
N ALA A 34 -15.24 -3.95 -7.64
CA ALA A 34 -14.62 -4.94 -6.79
C ALA A 34 -15.72 -5.68 -6.01
N GLU A 35 -15.57 -6.99 -5.85
CA GLU A 35 -16.48 -7.83 -5.07
C GLU A 35 -15.82 -8.23 -3.76
N VAL A 36 -16.53 -8.10 -2.64
CA VAL A 36 -16.04 -8.61 -1.36
C VAL A 36 -16.17 -10.13 -1.37
N THR A 37 -15.05 -10.83 -1.26
CA THR A 37 -15.03 -12.30 -1.28
C THR A 37 -14.90 -12.90 0.10
N GLN A 38 -14.24 -12.18 1.02
CA GLN A 38 -14.00 -12.65 2.39
C GLN A 38 -13.95 -11.47 3.36
N VAL A 39 -14.45 -11.70 4.57
CA VAL A 39 -14.41 -10.76 5.69
C VAL A 39 -13.84 -11.46 6.91
N TRP A 40 -12.89 -10.81 7.59
CA TRP A 40 -12.32 -11.29 8.84
C TRP A 40 -12.33 -10.21 9.91
N HIS A 41 -12.47 -10.62 11.15
CA HIS A 41 -12.03 -9.86 12.31
C HIS A 41 -10.55 -10.14 12.56
N ALA A 42 -9.75 -9.08 12.61
CA ALA A 42 -8.34 -9.15 12.95
C ALA A 42 -8.14 -8.96 14.45
N HIS A 43 -7.47 -9.91 15.09
CA HIS A 43 -7.17 -9.90 16.51
C HIS A 43 -5.67 -9.68 16.75
N CYS A 44 -5.33 -8.78 17.67
CA CYS A 44 -3.98 -8.57 18.20
C CYS A 44 -3.96 -9.03 19.65
N SER A 45 -3.12 -10.00 19.99
CA SER A 45 -3.04 -10.56 21.37
C SER A 45 -4.41 -10.99 21.94
N GLY A 46 -5.28 -11.53 21.08
CA GLY A 46 -6.64 -11.97 21.44
C GLY A 46 -7.71 -10.88 21.40
N GLU A 47 -7.35 -9.60 21.34
CA GLU A 47 -8.33 -8.50 21.22
C GLU A 47 -8.68 -8.24 19.76
N TRP A 48 -9.97 -8.20 19.42
CA TRP A 48 -10.44 -7.80 18.09
C TRP A 48 -10.15 -6.31 17.86
N VAL A 49 -9.31 -5.93 16.91
CA VAL A 49 -8.93 -4.51 16.69
C VAL A 49 -9.42 -3.93 15.37
N ALA A 50 -9.67 -4.79 14.37
CA ALA A 50 -9.91 -4.33 13.00
C ALA A 50 -10.75 -5.33 12.20
N ILE A 51 -11.23 -4.89 11.05
CA ILE A 51 -11.90 -5.70 10.05
C ILE A 51 -10.97 -5.76 8.84
N ALA A 52 -10.70 -6.95 8.31
CA ALA A 52 -9.99 -7.14 7.05
C ALA A 52 -10.98 -7.65 6.00
N ARG A 53 -11.07 -6.98 4.85
CA ARG A 53 -11.95 -7.37 3.74
C ARG A 53 -11.13 -7.65 2.50
N GLN A 54 -11.28 -8.85 1.94
CA GLN A 54 -10.71 -9.16 0.64
C GLN A 54 -11.67 -8.73 -0.47
N TYR A 55 -11.11 -8.02 -1.44
CA TYR A 55 -11.78 -7.57 -2.65
C TYR A 55 -11.16 -8.27 -3.85
N LEU A 56 -11.98 -8.96 -4.66
CA LEU A 56 -11.61 -9.46 -5.97
C LEU A 56 -11.93 -8.43 -7.03
N LEU A 57 -10.92 -8.02 -7.78
CA LEU A 57 -11.04 -7.10 -8.90
C LEU A 57 -11.43 -7.85 -10.17
N GLN A 58 -12.07 -7.16 -11.12
CA GLN A 58 -12.38 -7.74 -12.44
C GLN A 58 -11.16 -8.23 -13.23
N THR A 59 -9.97 -7.73 -12.92
CA THR A 59 -8.70 -8.18 -13.49
C THR A 59 -8.24 -9.54 -12.96
N GLY A 60 -8.91 -10.09 -11.95
CA GLY A 60 -8.51 -11.31 -11.24
C GLY A 60 -7.53 -11.07 -10.09
N ASN A 61 -7.01 -9.85 -9.94
CA ASN A 61 -6.21 -9.47 -8.79
C ASN A 61 -7.10 -9.35 -7.54
N SER A 62 -6.56 -9.66 -6.37
CA SER A 62 -7.25 -9.43 -5.10
C SER A 62 -6.44 -8.52 -4.19
N HIS A 63 -7.14 -7.66 -3.46
CA HIS A 63 -6.56 -6.76 -2.46
C HIS A 63 -7.25 -6.99 -1.12
N VAL A 64 -6.55 -6.74 -0.02
CA VAL A 64 -7.13 -6.77 1.33
C VAL A 64 -7.13 -5.36 1.89
N VAL A 65 -8.32 -4.83 2.18
CA VAL A 65 -8.48 -3.54 2.85
C VAL A 65 -8.60 -3.80 4.35
N VAL A 66 -7.82 -3.06 5.14
CA VAL A 66 -7.84 -3.10 6.61
C VAL A 66 -8.63 -1.90 7.10
N GLN A 67 -9.64 -2.13 7.92
CA GLN A 67 -10.53 -1.10 8.44
C GLN A 67 -10.58 -1.16 9.96
N ASN A 68 -10.81 -0.03 10.61
CA ASN A 68 -11.11 -0.04 12.05
C ASN A 68 -12.51 -0.65 12.31
N ARG A 69 -12.87 -0.80 13.59
CA ARG A 69 -14.17 -1.37 14.00
C ARG A 69 -15.39 -0.60 13.50
N TRP A 70 -15.21 0.63 13.02
CA TRP A 70 -16.27 1.49 12.47
C TRP A 70 -16.29 1.47 10.93
N GLY A 71 -15.47 0.64 10.29
CA GLY A 71 -15.45 0.48 8.83
C GLY A 71 -14.66 1.57 8.08
N GLN A 72 -13.87 2.38 8.77
CA GLN A 72 -12.97 3.34 8.12
C GLN A 72 -11.68 2.65 7.68
N ASP A 73 -11.27 2.89 6.44
CA ASP A 73 -10.03 2.38 5.86
C ASP A 73 -8.80 2.90 6.61
N LEU A 74 -7.99 1.98 7.11
CA LEU A 74 -6.69 2.21 7.74
C LEU A 74 -5.54 1.90 6.79
N GLY A 75 -5.77 1.04 5.79
CA GLY A 75 -4.75 0.65 4.84
C GLY A 75 -5.17 -0.46 3.91
N LEU A 76 -4.22 -0.90 3.10
CA LEU A 76 -4.40 -1.82 1.99
C LEU A 76 -3.18 -2.76 1.91
N VAL A 77 -3.42 -4.04 1.67
CA VAL A 77 -2.42 -4.98 1.15
C VAL A 77 -2.82 -5.35 -0.27
N ASP A 78 -1.96 -5.08 -1.25
CA ASP A 78 -2.26 -5.37 -2.65
C ASP A 78 -1.90 -6.81 -3.06
N SER A 79 -2.15 -7.15 -4.33
CA SER A 79 -1.93 -8.51 -4.86
C SER A 79 -0.45 -8.91 -4.94
N LEU A 80 0.46 -7.95 -4.81
CA LEU A 80 1.91 -8.17 -4.74
C LEU A 80 2.40 -8.26 -3.28
N GLY A 81 1.49 -8.22 -2.31
CA GLY A 81 1.81 -8.26 -0.88
C GLY A 81 2.39 -6.93 -0.36
N ARG A 82 2.26 -5.82 -1.10
CA ARG A 82 2.71 -4.51 -0.63
C ARG A 82 1.65 -3.91 0.28
N ALA A 83 2.07 -3.49 1.47
CA ALA A 83 1.22 -2.88 2.46
C ALA A 83 1.34 -1.35 2.43
N TRP A 84 0.20 -0.69 2.45
CA TRP A 84 0.05 0.76 2.40
C TRP A 84 -0.80 1.21 3.59
N LEU A 85 -0.29 2.17 4.35
CA LEU A 85 -0.93 2.75 5.52
C LEU A 85 -1.59 4.08 5.15
N TYR A 86 -2.87 4.22 5.51
CA TYR A 86 -3.63 5.43 5.28
C TYR A 86 -3.64 6.27 6.57
N ARG A 87 -3.29 7.54 6.44
CA ARG A 87 -3.39 8.55 7.49
C ARG A 87 -4.28 9.67 6.99
N ALA A 88 -5.13 10.20 7.87
CA ALA A 88 -6.04 11.27 7.51
C ALA A 88 -5.27 12.48 6.93
N HIS A 89 -5.74 12.98 5.79
CA HIS A 89 -5.15 14.12 5.08
C HIS A 89 -3.70 13.92 4.60
N GLN A 90 -3.25 12.68 4.47
CA GLN A 90 -1.92 12.34 3.95
C GLN A 90 -2.04 11.34 2.82
N GLU A 91 -1.05 11.36 1.93
CA GLU A 91 -0.89 10.31 0.92
C GLU A 91 -0.63 8.95 1.59
N PRO A 92 -1.10 7.84 0.98
CA PRO A 92 -0.78 6.50 1.44
C PRO A 92 0.74 6.27 1.58
N ALA A 93 1.16 5.81 2.76
CA ALA A 93 2.56 5.50 3.02
C ALA A 93 2.82 4.01 2.81
N TRP A 94 3.82 3.66 2.00
CA TRP A 94 4.28 2.28 1.90
C TRP A 94 4.98 1.86 3.20
N VAL A 95 4.55 0.74 3.79
CA VAL A 95 5.12 0.23 5.07
C VAL A 95 5.90 -1.07 4.93
N GLY A 96 5.79 -1.76 3.77
CA GLY A 96 6.57 -2.97 3.51
C GLY A 96 5.96 -3.89 2.47
N SER A 97 6.61 -5.03 2.24
CA SER A 97 6.15 -6.09 1.34
C SER A 97 6.31 -7.45 2.01
N GLY A 98 5.27 -8.27 2.00
CA GLY A 98 5.26 -9.57 2.68
C GLY A 98 3.96 -10.33 2.49
N THR A 99 3.64 -11.22 3.44
CA THR A 99 2.34 -11.92 3.43
C THR A 99 1.21 -10.97 3.82
N VAL A 100 -0.03 -11.35 3.51
CA VAL A 100 -1.22 -10.58 3.94
C VAL A 100 -1.24 -10.36 5.45
N LEU A 101 -0.93 -11.39 6.25
CA LEU A 101 -0.89 -11.28 7.71
C LEU A 101 0.18 -10.30 8.20
N GLN A 102 1.37 -10.31 7.58
CA GLN A 102 2.43 -9.34 7.88
C GLN A 102 1.99 -7.92 7.51
N GLY A 103 1.40 -7.74 6.34
CA GLY A 103 0.88 -6.44 5.90
C GLY A 103 -0.18 -5.88 6.84
N ILE A 104 -1.12 -6.70 7.30
CA ILE A 104 -2.14 -6.30 8.28
C ILE A 104 -1.49 -5.92 9.62
N SER A 105 -0.52 -6.69 10.10
CA SER A 105 0.24 -6.39 11.31
C SER A 105 0.95 -5.03 11.22
N TRP A 106 1.61 -4.73 10.08
CA TRP A 106 2.26 -3.43 9.87
C TRP A 106 1.27 -2.27 9.80
N ILE A 107 0.11 -2.44 9.17
CA ILE A 107 -0.92 -1.40 9.08
C ILE A 107 -1.50 -1.08 10.46
N LEU A 108 -1.73 -2.11 11.28
CA LEU A 108 -2.31 -1.98 12.61
C LEU A 108 -1.28 -1.60 13.69
N ASP A 109 0.01 -1.56 13.33
CA ASP A 109 1.13 -1.37 14.25
C ASP A 109 1.01 -2.30 15.48
N CYS A 110 0.66 -3.55 15.20
CA CYS A 110 0.52 -4.57 16.23
C CYS A 110 1.34 -5.79 15.84
N GLY A 111 1.70 -6.63 16.81
CA GLY A 111 2.48 -7.83 16.57
C GLY A 111 1.74 -8.89 15.75
N PRO A 112 1.96 -10.19 16.01
CA PRO A 112 1.26 -11.26 15.29
C PRO A 112 -0.26 -11.08 15.28
N ILE A 113 -0.85 -11.17 14.09
CA ILE A 113 -2.29 -11.07 13.84
C ILE A 113 -2.91 -12.46 13.71
N GLU A 114 -4.08 -12.63 14.31
CA GLU A 114 -4.98 -13.74 14.02
C GLU A 114 -6.20 -13.23 13.24
N LEU A 115 -6.61 -13.95 12.19
CA LEU A 115 -7.81 -13.66 11.41
C LEU A 115 -8.89 -14.68 11.74
N VAL A 116 -10.02 -14.18 12.25
CA VAL A 116 -11.21 -14.96 12.54
C VAL A 116 -12.29 -14.59 11.53
N PRO A 117 -13.05 -15.54 10.93
CA PRO A 117 -14.15 -15.21 10.02
C PRO A 117 -15.10 -14.18 10.65
N GLY A 118 -15.34 -13.07 9.94
CA GLY A 118 -16.30 -12.04 10.33
C GLY A 118 -17.67 -12.29 9.70
N PRO A 119 -18.73 -11.62 10.17
CA PRO A 119 -20.02 -11.62 9.49
C PRO A 119 -19.91 -10.95 8.11
N ASP A 120 -20.63 -11.47 7.13
CA ASP A 120 -20.74 -10.93 5.77
C ASP A 120 -21.35 -9.52 5.72
#